data_AF-A0A3N9U9Q7-F1
#
_entry.id   AF-A0A3N9U9Q7-F1
#
_cell.length_a   1.000
_cell.length_b   1.000
_cell.length_c   1.000
_cell.angle_alpha   90.00
_cell.angle_beta   90.00
_cell.angle_gamma   90.00
#
_symmetry.space_group_name_H-M   'P 1'
#
loop_
_entity.id
_entity.type
_entity.pdbx_description
1 polymer ?
#
loop_
_entity_poly.entity_id
_entity_poly.type
_entity_poly.pdbx_seq_one_letter_code
_entity_poly.pdbx_strand_id
1 'polypeptide(L)'
;MSLKYQCSPDKRKQEVVSLLNELNLEFEFLGENQIKILGKYLILGEFLPTGHVYLFKYNDKWKKNTHKWTCAGIQAITSYLKQHAL
;
A
#
# COMPACT_ATOMS: atom_id res chain seq x y z
N MET A 1 2.62 -11.38 24.78
CA MET A 1 1.26 -11.18 24.21
C MET A 1 1.43 -10.51 22.86
N SER A 2 1.59 -11.28 21.78
CA SER A 2 1.70 -10.69 20.44
C SER A 2 0.32 -10.19 20.05
N LEU A 3 0.15 -8.87 19.98
CA LEU A 3 -1.05 -8.22 19.46
C LEU A 3 -1.26 -8.72 18.03
N LYS A 4 -2.11 -9.75 17.87
CA LYS A 4 -2.61 -10.17 16.57
C LYS A 4 -3.46 -9.01 16.07
N TYR A 5 -2.85 -8.09 15.31
CA TYR A 5 -3.56 -7.03 14.61
C TYR A 5 -4.46 -7.69 13.57
N GLN A 6 -5.62 -8.16 13.99
CA GLN A 6 -6.62 -8.78 13.13
C GLN A 6 -7.50 -7.65 12.60
N CYS A 7 -6.95 -6.87 11.66
CA CYS A 7 -7.76 -5.92 10.89
C CYS A 7 -8.38 -6.69 9.72
N SER A 8 -9.68 -6.55 9.48
CA SER A 8 -10.29 -7.15 8.30
C SER A 8 -9.69 -6.50 7.03
N PRO A 9 -9.50 -7.26 5.95
CA PRO A 9 -8.97 -6.72 4.69
C PRO A 9 -9.75 -5.50 4.20
N ASP A 10 -11.07 -5.51 4.33
CA ASP A 10 -11.93 -4.40 3.90
C ASP A 10 -11.72 -3.13 4.71
N LYS A 11 -11.58 -3.26 6.04
CA LYS A 11 -11.25 -2.12 6.89
C LYS A 11 -9.88 -1.55 6.51
N ARG A 12 -8.89 -2.42 6.26
CA ARG A 12 -7.57 -1.98 5.80
C ARG A 12 -7.62 -1.27 4.44
N LYS A 13 -8.43 -1.75 3.50
CA LYS A 13 -8.65 -1.09 2.20
C LYS A 13 -9.20 0.32 2.40
N GLN A 14 -10.22 0.47 3.23
CA GLN A 14 -10.80 1.78 3.54
C GLN A 14 -9.77 2.73 4.17
N GLU A 15 -9.01 2.27 5.17
CA GLU A 15 -7.97 3.08 5.80
C GLU A 15 -6.89 3.53 4.81
N VAL A 16 -6.47 2.64 3.89
CA VAL A 16 -5.49 2.98 2.85
C VAL A 16 -6.07 3.98 1.84
N VAL A 17 -7.33 3.81 1.42
CA VAL A 17 -8.00 4.76 0.52
C VAL A 17 -8.14 6.14 1.16
N SER A 18 -8.57 6.22 2.42
CA SER A 18 -8.62 7.47 3.18
C SER A 18 -7.25 8.15 3.23
N LEU A 19 -6.20 7.40 3.55
CA LEU A 19 -4.83 7.91 3.56
C LEU A 19 -4.38 8.43 2.20
N LEU A 20 -4.68 7.72 1.11
CA LEU A 20 -4.31 8.15 -0.24
C LEU A 20 -5.01 9.46 -0.63
N ASN A 21 -6.29 9.61 -0.27
CA ASN A 21 -7.02 10.86 -0.45
C ASN A 21 -6.43 12.00 0.40
N GLU A 22 -6.07 11.74 1.65
CA GLU A 22 -5.41 12.73 2.52
C GLU A 22 -4.05 13.19 1.98
N LEU A 23 -3.29 12.27 1.39
CA LEU A 23 -2.00 12.55 0.75
C LEU A 23 -2.15 13.10 -0.68
N ASN A 24 -3.38 13.21 -1.19
CA ASN A 24 -3.69 13.65 -2.54
C ASN A 24 -2.95 12.84 -3.63
N LEU A 25 -2.85 11.52 -3.41
CA LEU A 25 -2.22 10.58 -4.33
C LEU A 25 -3.28 9.93 -5.22
N GLU A 26 -3.06 9.91 -6.52
CA GLU A 26 -3.91 9.17 -7.45
C GLU A 26 -3.69 7.66 -7.28
N PHE A 27 -4.75 6.87 -7.37
CA PHE A 27 -4.66 5.42 -7.27
C PHE A 27 -5.71 4.71 -8.11
N GLU A 28 -5.44 3.46 -8.44
CA GLU A 28 -6.27 2.58 -9.25
C GLU A 28 -6.26 1.18 -8.64
N PHE A 29 -7.42 0.54 -8.50
CA PHE A 29 -7.49 -0.86 -8.08
C PHE A 29 -7.29 -1.77 -9.29
N LEU A 30 -6.33 -2.69 -9.21
CA LEU A 30 -6.04 -3.67 -10.27
C LEU A 30 -6.79 -5.01 -10.05
N GLY A 31 -7.82 -4.98 -9.22
CA GLY A 31 -8.59 -6.15 -8.79
C GLY A 31 -9.04 -5.97 -7.34
N GLU A 32 -9.52 -7.05 -6.73
CA GLU A 32 -10.07 -6.98 -5.38
C GLU A 32 -9.02 -6.67 -4.32
N ASN A 33 -7.80 -7.20 -4.47
CA ASN A 33 -6.77 -7.16 -3.43
C ASN A 33 -5.50 -6.42 -3.86
N GLN A 34 -5.51 -5.74 -5.01
CA GLN A 34 -4.34 -5.02 -5.52
C GLN A 34 -4.67 -3.56 -5.80
N ILE A 35 -3.75 -2.68 -5.43
CA ILE A 35 -3.85 -1.23 -5.67
C ILE A 35 -2.57 -0.74 -6.33
N LYS A 36 -2.73 0.20 -7.25
CA LYS A 36 -1.67 0.91 -7.93
C LYS A 36 -1.76 2.35 -7.50
N ILE A 37 -0.67 2.89 -6.96
CA ILE A 37 -0.58 4.24 -6.43
C ILE A 37 0.36 5.01 -7.34
N LEU A 38 -0.16 6.10 -7.89
CA LEU A 38 0.50 7.01 -8.81
C LEU A 38 1.03 8.20 -8.01
N GLY A 39 2.34 8.41 -8.12
CA GLY A 39 3.04 9.52 -7.48
C GLY A 39 4.39 9.70 -8.15
N LYS A 40 5.38 10.21 -7.40
CA LYS A 40 6.77 10.34 -7.86
C LYS A 40 7.36 9.02 -8.38
N TYR A 41 7.01 7.92 -7.73
CA TYR A 41 7.25 6.57 -8.23
C TYR A 41 5.95 5.80 -8.27
N LEU A 42 5.83 4.89 -9.25
CA LEU A 42 4.73 3.94 -9.27
C LEU A 42 4.89 2.97 -8.10
N ILE A 43 3.88 2.88 -7.25
CA ILE A 43 3.85 1.91 -6.14
C ILE A 43 2.70 0.95 -6.38
N LEU A 44 2.95 -0.33 -6.16
CA LEU A 44 1.93 -1.36 -6.18
C LEU A 44 1.75 -1.88 -4.76
N GLY A 45 0.50 -2.10 -4.39
CA GLY A 45 0.05 -2.57 -3.10
C GLY A 45 -0.76 -3.86 -3.23
N GLU A 46 -0.59 -4.79 -2.29
CA GLU A 46 -1.35 -6.04 -2.21
C GLU A 46 -1.91 -6.22 -0.80
N PHE A 47 -3.23 -6.28 -0.67
CA PHE A 47 -3.95 -6.45 0.58
C PHE A 47 -4.03 -7.92 0.95
N LEU A 48 -3.54 -8.27 2.14
CA LEU A 48 -3.52 -9.64 2.62
C LEU A 48 -4.76 -9.95 3.47
N PRO A 49 -5.21 -11.23 3.50
CA PRO A 49 -6.29 -11.70 4.38
C PRO A 49 -6.03 -11.42 5.87
N THR A 50 -4.76 -11.30 6.26
CA THR A 50 -4.34 -10.99 7.63
C THR A 50 -4.48 -9.52 8.00
N GLY A 51 -4.90 -8.64 7.08
CA GLY A 51 -4.96 -7.18 7.29
C GLY A 51 -3.63 -6.45 7.11
N HIS A 52 -2.59 -7.15 6.63
CA HIS A 52 -1.31 -6.59 6.23
C HIS A 52 -1.39 -6.08 4.78
N VAL A 53 -0.52 -5.14 4.41
CA VAL A 53 -0.41 -4.66 3.02
C VAL A 53 1.03 -4.82 2.56
N TYR A 54 1.28 -5.52 1.46
CA TYR A 54 2.57 -5.45 0.79
C TYR A 54 2.63 -4.20 -0.06
N LEU A 55 3.67 -3.38 0.07
CA LEU A 55 3.95 -2.26 -0.82
C LEU A 55 5.27 -2.47 -1.54
N PHE A 56 5.32 -2.19 -2.82
CA PHE A 56 6.55 -2.25 -3.60
C PHE A 56 6.61 -1.16 -4.64
N LYS A 57 7.80 -0.60 -4.80
CA LYS A 57 8.08 0.36 -5.87
C LYS A 57 8.26 -0.40 -7.19
N TYR A 58 7.49 -0.01 -8.19
CA TYR A 58 7.58 -0.51 -9.55
C TYR A 58 8.51 0.38 -10.37
N ASN A 59 9.47 -0.24 -11.06
CA ASN A 59 10.37 0.46 -11.96
C ASN A 59 9.93 0.22 -13.41
N ASP A 60 9.31 1.22 -14.01
CA ASP A 60 8.76 1.13 -15.36
C ASP A 60 9.84 0.86 -16.42
N LYS A 61 11.03 1.48 -16.25
CA LYS A 61 12.18 1.34 -17.16
C LYS A 61 12.66 -0.11 -17.31
N TRP A 62 12.49 -0.92 -16.27
CA TRP A 62 12.93 -2.32 -16.26
C TRP A 62 11.77 -3.30 -16.09
N LYS A 63 10.51 -2.81 -15.97
CA LYS A 63 9.30 -3.58 -15.63
C LYS A 63 9.51 -4.58 -14.49
N LYS A 64 10.21 -4.15 -13.44
CA LYS A 64 10.60 -5.00 -12.30
C LYS A 64 10.15 -4.40 -10.97
N ASN A 65 9.72 -5.28 -10.07
CA ASN A 65 9.41 -4.96 -8.69
C ASN A 65 10.73 -4.81 -7.92
N THR A 66 10.97 -3.65 -7.32
CA THR A 66 12.27 -3.34 -6.71
C THR A 66 12.43 -3.97 -5.32
N HIS A 67 11.37 -4.01 -4.50
CA HIS A 67 11.33 -4.74 -3.23
C HIS A 67 9.91 -4.74 -2.65
N LYS A 68 9.44 -5.85 -2.05
CA LYS A 68 8.14 -5.94 -1.36
C LYS A 68 8.30 -5.72 0.14
N TRP A 69 7.59 -4.75 0.68
CA TRP A 69 7.57 -4.39 2.10
C TRP A 69 6.24 -4.76 2.73
N THR A 70 6.24 -5.62 3.76
CA THR A 70 5.03 -5.91 4.53
C THR A 70 4.75 -4.81 5.53
N CYS A 71 3.66 -4.09 5.35
CA CYS A 71 3.20 -3.06 6.29
C CYS A 71 2.06 -3.61 7.16
N ALA A 72 2.29 -3.65 8.48
CA ALA A 72 1.29 -4.11 9.45
C ALA A 72 0.30 -3.03 9.89
N GLY A 73 0.67 -1.76 9.76
CA GLY A 73 -0.12 -0.62 10.26
C GLY A 73 -0.20 0.50 9.24
N ILE A 74 -1.21 1.38 9.40
CA ILE A 74 -1.36 2.57 8.57
C ILE A 74 -0.16 3.49 8.68
N GLN A 75 0.43 3.66 9.87
CA GLN A 75 1.65 4.46 10.05
C GLN A 75 2.83 3.99 9.19
N ALA A 76 3.00 2.66 9.04
CA ALA A 76 4.04 2.09 8.19
C ALA A 76 3.75 2.35 6.70
N ILE A 77 2.48 2.23 6.30
CA ILE A 77 2.02 2.56 4.94
C ILE A 77 2.26 4.06 4.66
N THR A 78 1.82 4.95 5.54
CA THR A 78 2.04 6.40 5.42
C THR A 78 3.52 6.75 5.30
N SER A 79 4.38 6.15 6.13
CA SER A 79 5.82 6.42 6.07
C SER A 79 6.42 5.98 4.73
N TYR A 80 6.03 4.80 4.24
CA TYR A 80 6.48 4.30 2.94
C TYR A 80 6.01 5.21 1.78
N LEU A 81 4.74 5.62 1.79
CA LEU A 81 4.18 6.52 0.77
C LEU A 81 4.83 7.90 0.81
N LYS A 82 5.11 8.47 1.98
CA LYS A 82 5.83 9.75 2.09
C LYS A 82 7.26 9.68 1.56
N GLN A 83 7.91 8.53 1.64
CA GLN A 83 9.29 8.35 1.16
C GLN A 83 9.37 8.06 -0.34
N HIS A 84 8.32 7.49 -0.92
CA HIS A 84 8.38 6.93 -2.27
C HIS A 84 7.27 7.39 -3.23
N ALA A 85 6.11 7.86 -2.74
CA ALA A 85 5.02 8.36 -3.57
C ALA A 85 5.00 9.90 -3.66
N LEU A 86 5.35 10.60 -2.57
CA LEU A 86 5.54 12.05 -2.53
C LEU A 86 6.97 12.43 -2.91
#